data_AF-A0A7Y1XNW5-F1
#
_entry.id   AF-A0A7Y1XNW5-F1
#
_cell.length_a   1.000
_cell.length_b   1.000
_cell.length_c   1.000
_cell.angle_alpha   90.00
_cell.angle_beta   90.00
_cell.angle_gamma   90.00
#
_symmetry.space_group_name_H-M   'P 1'
#
loop_
_entity.id
_entity.type
_entity.pdbx_description
1 polymer ?
#
loop_
_entity_poly.entity_id
_entity_poly.type
_entity_poly.pdbx_seq_one_letter_code
_entity_poly.pdbx_strand_id
1 'polypeptide(L)'
;MQKSQECVDHIFKKDDSLGTVRNHTSEEISLSETIKRYTAALNHLDFSNCPDEFSAAFNEHIVAWNQMKDVTDRYSDLRGEMHDLFDVIDKSKDSSEFRAHLKAIWDTWEPIEKARNTQ
;
A
#
# COMPACT_ATOMS: atom_id res chain seq x y z
N MET A 1 14.44 4.01 23.11
CA MET A 1 14.88 2.89 22.24
C MET A 1 13.82 1.79 22.16
N GLN A 2 13.26 1.28 23.26
CA GLN A 2 12.20 0.24 23.18
C GLN A 2 10.91 0.73 22.50
N LYS A 3 10.51 1.98 22.74
CA LYS A 3 9.29 2.59 22.16
C LYS A 3 9.30 2.75 20.64
N SER A 4 10.47 2.98 20.02
CA SER A 4 10.57 3.18 18.57
C SER A 4 10.41 1.87 17.81
N GLN A 5 11.00 0.79 18.32
CA GLN A 5 10.78 -0.55 17.78
C GLN A 5 9.33 -1.00 17.95
N GLU A 6 8.73 -0.77 19.13
CA GLU A 6 7.32 -1.06 19.38
C GLU A 6 6.38 -0.30 18.42
N CYS A 7 6.72 0.96 18.07
CA CYS A 7 5.97 1.74 17.08
C CYS A 7 6.06 1.09 15.69
N VAL A 8 7.28 0.78 15.21
CA VAL A 8 7.48 0.18 13.88
C VAL A 8 6.77 -1.17 13.77
N ASP A 9 6.90 -2.03 14.78
CA ASP A 9 6.22 -3.33 14.80
C ASP A 9 4.69 -3.18 14.82
N HIS A 10 4.18 -2.16 15.53
CA HIS A 10 2.76 -1.82 15.52
C HIS A 10 2.28 -1.40 14.13
N ILE A 11 3.03 -0.54 13.43
CA ILE A 11 2.71 -0.10 12.08
C ILE A 11 2.68 -1.29 11.12
N PHE A 12 3.68 -2.17 11.13
CA PHE A 12 3.68 -3.36 10.27
C PHE A 12 2.50 -4.29 10.55
N LYS A 13 2.15 -4.51 11.82
CA LYS A 13 1.00 -5.34 12.17
C LYS A 13 -0.32 -4.73 11.65
N LYS A 14 -0.43 -3.40 11.69
CA LYS A 14 -1.60 -2.70 11.17
C LYS A 14 -1.66 -2.76 9.65
N ASP A 15 -0.53 -2.53 8.99
CA ASP A 15 -0.42 -2.64 7.54
C ASP A 15 -0.79 -4.04 7.03
N ASP A 16 -0.25 -5.10 7.63
CA ASP A 16 -0.56 -6.49 7.29
C ASP A 16 -2.05 -6.81 7.44
N SER A 17 -2.65 -6.39 8.57
CA SER A 17 -4.08 -6.55 8.80
C SER A 17 -4.92 -5.79 7.77
N LEU A 18 -4.52 -4.57 7.41
CA LEU A 18 -5.22 -3.75 6.42
C LEU A 18 -5.03 -4.29 4.99
N GLY A 19 -3.85 -4.81 4.67
CA GLY A 19 -3.53 -5.46 3.41
C GLY A 19 -4.36 -6.72 3.18
N THR A 20 -4.54 -7.52 4.23
CA THR A 20 -5.43 -8.69 4.19
C THR A 20 -6.87 -8.28 3.87
N VAL A 21 -7.40 -7.25 4.54
CA VAL A 21 -8.74 -6.73 4.26
C VAL A 21 -8.84 -6.19 2.83
N ARG A 22 -7.85 -5.39 2.40
CA ARG A 22 -7.78 -4.81 1.06
C ARG A 22 -7.85 -5.87 -0.04
N ASN A 23 -7.20 -7.02 0.14
CA ASN A 23 -7.15 -8.08 -0.87
C ASN A 23 -8.53 -8.64 -1.23
N HIS A 24 -9.47 -8.66 -0.27
CA HIS A 24 -10.84 -9.15 -0.48
C HIS A 24 -11.87 -8.04 -0.70
N THR A 25 -11.58 -6.80 -0.28
CA THR A 25 -12.55 -5.69 -0.36
C THR A 25 -12.97 -5.40 -1.81
N SER A 26 -12.10 -5.64 -2.79
CA SER A 26 -12.42 -5.49 -4.22
C SER A 26 -13.41 -6.51 -4.78
N GLU A 27 -13.83 -7.50 -3.99
CA GLU A 27 -14.94 -8.38 -4.35
C GLU A 27 -16.28 -7.64 -4.30
N GLU A 28 -16.41 -6.64 -3.42
CA GLU A 28 -17.65 -5.89 -3.21
C GLU A 28 -17.62 -4.50 -3.85
N ILE A 29 -16.47 -3.82 -3.81
CA ILE A 29 -16.30 -2.46 -4.34
C ILE A 29 -15.19 -2.39 -5.40
N SER A 30 -15.09 -1.27 -6.11
CA SER A 30 -14.07 -1.12 -7.15
C SER A 30 -12.66 -1.14 -6.55
N LEU A 31 -11.68 -1.62 -7.34
CA LEU A 31 -10.29 -1.68 -6.94
C LEU A 31 -9.72 -0.31 -6.49
N SER A 32 -10.08 0.77 -7.18
CA SER A 32 -9.66 2.12 -6.80
C SER A 32 -10.28 2.58 -5.47
N GLU A 33 -11.56 2.27 -5.21
CA GLU A 33 -12.18 2.60 -3.92
C GLU A 33 -11.59 1.74 -2.79
N THR A 34 -11.28 0.46 -3.06
CA THR A 34 -10.53 -0.41 -2.14
C THR A 34 -9.17 0.20 -1.78
N ILE A 35 -8.39 0.65 -2.77
CA ILE A 35 -7.10 1.30 -2.56
C ILE A 35 -7.27 2.60 -1.76
N LYS A 36 -8.27 3.42 -2.09
CA LYS A 36 -8.57 4.67 -1.37
C LYS A 36 -8.90 4.43 0.10
N ARG A 37 -9.67 3.39 0.42
CA ARG A 37 -9.99 3.03 1.82
C ARG A 37 -8.74 2.55 2.56
N TYR A 38 -7.93 1.73 1.90
CA TYR A 38 -6.67 1.25 2.46
C TYR A 38 -5.71 2.41 2.76
N THR A 39 -5.45 3.29 1.80
CA THR A 39 -4.55 4.44 2.01
C THR A 39 -5.12 5.44 3.01
N ALA A 40 -6.45 5.64 3.06
CA ALA A 40 -7.07 6.42 4.12
C ALA A 40 -6.81 5.80 5.50
N ALA A 41 -6.95 4.48 5.65
CA ALA A 41 -6.66 3.81 6.91
C ALA A 41 -5.18 3.92 7.32
N LEU A 42 -4.25 3.78 6.37
CA LEU A 42 -2.82 3.97 6.62
C LEU A 42 -2.48 5.40 7.08
N ASN A 43 -3.11 6.42 6.48
CA ASN A 43 -2.93 7.82 6.89
C ASN A 43 -3.43 8.12 8.31
N HIS A 44 -4.27 7.26 8.90
CA HIS A 44 -4.75 7.41 10.28
C HIS A 44 -3.90 6.63 11.30
N LEU A 45 -2.83 5.96 10.87
CA LEU A 45 -1.91 5.30 11.79
C LEU A 45 -1.11 6.33 12.58
N ASP A 46 -0.77 5.99 13.82
CA ASP A 46 0.00 6.85 14.71
C ASP A 46 1.50 6.57 14.58
N PHE A 47 2.22 7.53 13.99
CA PHE A 47 3.67 7.50 13.79
C PHE A 47 4.44 8.30 14.85
N SER A 48 3.79 8.85 15.88
CA SER A 48 4.41 9.84 16.79
C SER A 48 5.65 9.33 17.54
N ASN A 49 5.78 8.01 17.67
CA ASN A 49 6.90 7.36 18.37
C ASN A 49 7.82 6.58 17.41
N CYS A 50 7.59 6.66 16.10
CA CYS A 50 8.39 5.98 15.09
C CYS A 50 9.59 6.85 14.67
N PRO A 51 10.69 6.26 14.20
CA PRO A 51 11.79 7.03 13.63
C PRO A 51 11.33 7.91 12.46
N ASP A 52 11.86 9.13 12.34
CA ASP A 52 11.46 10.06 11.28
C ASP A 52 11.70 9.48 9.88
N GLU A 53 12.84 8.80 9.69
CA GLU A 53 13.17 8.12 8.43
C GLU A 53 12.14 7.04 8.07
N PHE A 54 11.66 6.30 9.07
CA PHE A 54 10.65 5.27 8.88
C PHE A 54 9.31 5.89 8.51
N SER A 55 8.89 6.93 9.23
CA SER A 55 7.64 7.65 8.98
C SER A 55 7.65 8.27 7.57
N ALA A 56 8.77 8.87 7.16
CA ALA A 56 8.93 9.40 5.80
C ALA A 56 8.86 8.29 4.74
N ALA A 57 9.61 7.19 4.91
CA ALA A 57 9.59 6.07 3.98
C ALA A 57 8.20 5.40 3.86
N PHE A 58 7.48 5.29 4.98
CA PHE A 58 6.13 4.73 5.00
C PHE A 58 5.11 5.67 4.35
N ASN A 59 5.27 6.99 4.50
CA ASN A 59 4.45 7.96 3.77
C ASN A 59 4.63 7.84 2.25
N GLU A 60 5.85 7.60 1.77
CA GLU A 60 6.09 7.32 0.35
C GLU A 60 5.37 6.04 -0.12
N HIS A 61 5.29 5.00 0.73
CA HIS A 61 4.49 3.81 0.44
C HIS A 61 3.00 4.12 0.27
N ILE A 62 2.44 4.95 1.15
CA ILE A 62 1.05 5.40 1.05
C ILE A 62 0.83 6.19 -0.25
N VAL A 63 1.77 7.04 -0.64
CA VAL A 63 1.73 7.80 -1.90
C VAL A 63 1.77 6.87 -3.11
N ALA A 64 2.68 5.89 -3.13
CA ALA A 64 2.79 4.93 -4.22
C ALA A 64 1.49 4.13 -4.40
N TRP A 65 0.84 3.71 -3.31
CA TRP A 65 -0.49 3.09 -3.37
C TRP A 65 -1.55 4.03 -3.92
N ASN A 66 -1.55 5.31 -3.54
CA ASN A 66 -2.52 6.27 -4.07
C ASN A 66 -2.36 6.48 -5.58
N GLN A 67 -1.14 6.45 -6.11
CA GLN A 67 -0.88 6.57 -7.55
C GLN A 67 -1.40 5.37 -8.36
N MET A 68 -1.46 4.17 -7.77
CA MET A 68 -2.08 3.00 -8.42
C MET A 68 -3.55 3.24 -8.80
N LYS A 69 -4.21 4.23 -8.19
CA LYS A 69 -5.58 4.62 -8.56
C LYS A 69 -5.67 5.15 -9.99
N ASP A 70 -4.62 5.79 -10.51
CA ASP A 70 -4.61 6.38 -11.85
C ASP A 70 -4.87 5.34 -12.95
N VAL A 71 -4.35 4.12 -12.76
CA VAL A 71 -4.63 2.99 -13.64
C VAL A 71 -5.91 2.25 -13.25
N THR A 72 -6.12 1.99 -11.95
CA THR A 72 -7.25 1.15 -11.50
C THR A 72 -8.62 1.82 -11.61
N ASP A 73 -8.69 3.17 -11.68
CA ASP A 73 -9.92 3.92 -11.96
C ASP A 73 -10.51 3.57 -13.34
N ARG A 74 -9.66 3.19 -14.30
CA ARG A 74 -10.08 2.77 -15.66
C ARG A 74 -10.75 1.39 -15.68
N TYR A 75 -10.65 0.65 -14.57
CA TYR A 75 -11.19 -0.70 -14.38
C TYR A 75 -12.24 -0.74 -13.26
N SER A 76 -13.03 0.33 -13.13
CA SER A 76 -13.99 0.53 -12.04
C SER A 76 -15.09 -0.55 -11.93
N ASP A 77 -15.35 -1.29 -13.01
CA ASP A 77 -16.34 -2.37 -13.05
C ASP A 77 -15.78 -3.74 -12.63
N LEU A 78 -14.45 -3.90 -12.54
CA LEU A 78 -13.85 -5.17 -12.13
C LEU A 78 -14.14 -5.47 -10.65
N ARG A 79 -14.48 -6.74 -10.37
CA ARG A 79 -14.68 -7.28 -9.02
C ARG A 79 -13.97 -8.62 -8.89
N GLY A 80 -13.46 -8.89 -7.70
CA GLY A 80 -12.69 -10.09 -7.38
C GLY A 80 -11.58 -9.78 -6.38
N GLU A 81 -10.81 -10.80 -6.01
CA GLU A 81 -9.63 -10.59 -5.18
C GLU A 81 -8.61 -9.69 -5.89
N MET A 82 -7.93 -8.83 -5.14
CA MET A 82 -7.00 -7.84 -5.69
C MET A 82 -5.94 -8.46 -6.60
N HIS A 83 -5.43 -9.64 -6.24
CA HIS A 83 -4.39 -10.32 -7.01
C HIS A 83 -4.91 -10.78 -8.39
N ASP A 84 -6.13 -11.31 -8.46
CA ASP A 84 -6.79 -11.67 -9.73
C ASP A 84 -7.02 -10.43 -10.60
N LEU A 85 -7.47 -9.32 -9.99
CA LEU A 85 -7.69 -8.08 -10.71
C LEU A 85 -6.38 -7.48 -11.24
N PHE A 86 -5.32 -7.56 -10.46
CA PHE A 86 -3.97 -7.17 -10.89
C PHE A 86 -3.52 -8.01 -12.08
N ASP A 87 -3.78 -9.31 -12.05
CA ASP A 87 -3.49 -10.24 -13.15
C ASP A 87 -4.23 -9.89 -14.46
N VAL A 88 -5.46 -9.38 -14.36
CA VAL A 88 -6.24 -8.88 -15.50
C VAL A 88 -5.63 -7.59 -16.06
N ILE A 89 -5.29 -6.64 -15.19
CA ILE A 89 -4.72 -5.35 -15.61
C ILE A 89 -3.33 -5.55 -16.20
N ASP A 90 -2.52 -6.47 -15.67
CA ASP A 90 -1.19 -6.80 -16.18
C ASP A 90 -1.19 -7.39 -17.61
N LYS A 91 -2.33 -7.95 -18.03
CA LYS A 91 -2.54 -8.49 -19.39
C LYS A 91 -3.27 -7.52 -20.31
N SER A 92 -3.62 -6.34 -19.81
CA SER A 92 -4.38 -5.32 -20.54
C SER A 92 -3.47 -4.38 -21.36
N LYS A 93 -4.12 -3.44 -22.07
CA LYS A 93 -3.44 -2.32 -22.76
C LYS A 93 -2.70 -1.38 -21.80
N ASP A 94 -3.09 -1.32 -20.53
CA ASP A 94 -2.51 -0.43 -19.51
C ASP A 94 -1.39 -1.12 -18.70
N SER A 95 -0.99 -2.34 -19.08
CA SER A 95 -0.01 -3.16 -18.37
C SER A 95 1.32 -2.46 -18.08
N SER A 96 1.82 -1.63 -19.00
CA SER A 96 3.10 -0.92 -18.80
C SER A 96 3.00 0.12 -17.68
N GLU A 97 1.91 0.88 -17.63
CA GLU A 97 1.65 1.87 -16.57
C GLU A 97 1.37 1.16 -15.24
N PHE A 98 0.55 0.10 -15.27
CA PHE A 98 0.29 -0.74 -14.10
C PHE A 98 1.57 -1.29 -13.48
N ARG A 99 2.45 -1.89 -14.28
CA ARG A 99 3.74 -2.43 -13.81
C ARG A 99 4.64 -1.33 -13.24
N ALA A 100 4.62 -0.13 -13.81
CA ALA A 100 5.38 0.99 -13.28
C ALA A 100 4.91 1.38 -11.87
N HIS A 101 3.60 1.50 -11.65
CA HIS A 101 3.04 1.77 -10.33
C HIS A 101 3.26 0.61 -9.36
N LEU A 102 3.08 -0.63 -9.81
CA LEU A 102 3.30 -1.81 -8.96
C LEU A 102 4.76 -1.89 -8.52
N LYS A 103 5.70 -1.63 -9.43
CA LYS A 103 7.12 -1.54 -9.10
C LYS A 103 7.40 -0.42 -8.10
N ALA A 104 6.81 0.76 -8.29
CA ALA A 104 6.98 1.87 -7.35
C ALA A 104 6.53 1.52 -5.93
N ILE A 105 5.43 0.76 -5.78
CA ILE A 105 4.99 0.23 -4.47
C ILE A 105 6.02 -0.74 -3.90
N TRP A 106 6.58 -1.64 -4.71
CA TRP A 106 7.58 -2.59 -4.23
C TRP A 106 8.90 -1.92 -3.84
N ASP A 107 9.30 -0.89 -4.57
CA ASP A 107 10.54 -0.15 -4.34
C ASP A 107 10.55 0.61 -3.01
N THR A 108 9.38 0.89 -2.40
CA THR A 108 9.34 1.56 -1.09
C THR A 108 9.70 0.64 0.08
N TRP A 109 9.73 -0.69 -0.09
CA TRP A 109 10.04 -1.60 1.02
C TRP A 109 11.51 -1.55 1.44
N GLU A 110 12.44 -1.41 0.49
CA GLU A 110 13.86 -1.31 0.82
C GLU A 110 14.16 -0.13 1.78
N PRO A 111 13.74 1.12 1.52
CA PRO A 111 13.96 2.22 2.46
C PRO A 111 13.20 2.03 3.79
N ILE A 112 12.00 1.44 3.79
CA ILE A 112 11.25 1.13 5.02
C ILE A 112 12.03 0.15 5.89
N GLU A 113 12.55 -0.93 5.31
CA GLU A 113 13.31 -1.96 6.02
C GLU A 113 14.67 -1.44 6.51
N LYS A 114 15.32 -0.56 5.74
CA LYS A 114 16.53 0.13 6.20
C LYS A 114 16.23 1.03 7.39
N ALA A 115 15.17 1.85 7.29
CA ALA A 115 14.75 2.77 8.34
C ALA A 115 14.29 2.06 9.62
N ARG A 116 13.84 0.80 9.53
CA ARG A 116 13.58 -0.05 10.69
C ARG A 116 14.83 -0.27 11.54
N ASN A 117 15.99 -0.37 10.91
CA ASN A 117 17.24 -0.78 11.57
C ASN A 117 18.17 0.41 11.87
N THR A 118 17.82 1.64 11.46
CA THR A 118 18.60 2.84 11.83
C THR A 118 18.34 3.17 13.30
N GLN A 119 19.35 2.93 14.13
CA GLN A 119 19.36 3.16 15.58
C GLN A 119 19.82 4.57 15.94
#